data_AF-A0A843A415-F1
#
_entry.id   AF-A0A843A415-F1
#
_cell.length_a   1.000
_cell.length_b   1.000
_cell.length_c   1.000
_cell.angle_alpha   90.00
_cell.angle_beta   90.00
_cell.angle_gamma   90.00
#
_symmetry.space_group_name_H-M   'P 1'
#
loop_
_entity.id
_entity.type
_entity.pdbx_description
1 polymer ?
#
loop_
_entity_poly.entity_id
_entity_poly.type
_entity_poly.pdbx_seq_one_letter_code
_entity_poly.pdbx_strand_id
1 'polypeptide(L)'
;MAELICMDFNRHLKEMEKQGRCVFLPFEIQSLHLKNIGKFIEKNIEFNKFNIIQGHIGSGKTTIIKSIAGISGAQSLLKSEQNNGEINVTASDGRRHHQDICEAGDAQCIVLDDDVGEVLDSSHYARFLNYLRDLNVQVILTRGNMTDELNGLINRTFPDCRFIRLN
;
A
#
# COMPACT_ATOMS: atom_id res chain seq x y z
N MET A 1 -6.64 -27.60 -1.72
CA MET A 1 -5.42 -27.00 -1.11
C MET A 1 -4.17 -27.63 -1.71
N ALA A 2 -4.00 -27.57 -3.04
CA ALA A 2 -2.91 -28.25 -3.75
C ALA A 2 -2.33 -27.45 -4.94
N GLU A 3 -2.49 -26.13 -4.96
CA GLU A 3 -1.98 -25.26 -6.04
C GLU A 3 -1.25 -24.02 -5.50
N LEU A 4 -0.44 -24.16 -4.45
CA LEU A 4 0.53 -23.13 -4.03
C LEU A 4 1.90 -23.26 -4.73
N ILE A 5 2.10 -24.30 -5.55
CA ILE A 5 3.44 -24.79 -5.94
C ILE A 5 4.08 -24.01 -7.10
N CYS A 6 3.32 -23.18 -7.82
CA CYS A 6 3.88 -22.18 -8.74
C CYS A 6 3.09 -20.88 -8.61
N MET A 7 3.30 -20.11 -7.54
CA MET A 7 2.75 -18.76 -7.47
C MET A 7 3.37 -17.90 -8.57
N ASP A 8 2.63 -17.75 -9.67
CA ASP A 8 2.76 -16.64 -10.57
C ASP A 8 2.33 -15.38 -9.81
N PHE A 9 3.31 -14.64 -9.27
CA PHE A 9 3.04 -13.45 -8.48
C PHE A 9 2.36 -12.34 -9.31
N ASN A 10 2.55 -12.29 -10.63
CA ASN A 10 1.79 -11.37 -11.48
C ASN A 10 0.30 -11.72 -11.44
N ARG A 11 -0.02 -13.01 -11.63
CA ARG A 11 -1.41 -13.48 -11.53
C ARG A 11 -1.99 -13.21 -10.14
N HIS A 12 -1.21 -13.43 -9.09
CA HIS A 12 -1.64 -13.17 -7.72
C HIS A 12 -1.97 -11.70 -7.47
N LEU A 13 -1.10 -10.77 -7.91
CA LEU A 13 -1.36 -9.34 -7.81
C LEU A 13 -2.61 -8.92 -8.59
N LYS A 14 -2.84 -9.48 -9.79
CA LYS A 14 -4.08 -9.26 -10.57
C LYS A 14 -5.32 -9.80 -9.86
N GLU A 15 -5.21 -10.91 -9.15
CA GLU A 15 -6.32 -11.45 -8.34
C GLU A 15 -6.62 -10.52 -7.15
N MET A 16 -5.59 -9.99 -6.48
CA MET A 16 -5.76 -8.99 -5.42
C MET A 16 -6.38 -7.68 -5.94
N GLU A 17 -6.00 -7.24 -7.14
CA GLU A 17 -6.56 -6.06 -7.79
C GLU A 17 -8.06 -6.23 -8.02
N LYS A 18 -8.49 -7.38 -8.56
CA LYS A 18 -9.93 -7.71 -8.73
C LYS A 18 -10.71 -7.73 -7.41
N GLN A 19 -10.03 -7.96 -6.29
CA GLN A 19 -10.61 -7.92 -4.94
C GLN A 19 -10.58 -6.53 -4.32
N GLY A 20 -10.03 -5.52 -5.00
CA GLY A 20 -9.83 -4.18 -4.45
C GLY A 20 -8.74 -4.10 -3.37
N ARG A 21 -7.82 -5.07 -3.33
CA ARG A 21 -6.72 -5.19 -2.37
C ARG A 21 -5.35 -4.84 -2.95
N CYS A 22 -5.28 -4.59 -4.25
CA CYS A 22 -4.08 -4.12 -4.93
C CYS A 22 -4.49 -2.98 -5.88
N VAL A 23 -3.67 -1.95 -5.96
CA VAL A 23 -3.84 -0.84 -6.90
C VAL A 23 -2.50 -0.57 -7.57
N PHE A 24 -2.55 -0.41 -8.89
CA PHE A 24 -1.42 -0.06 -9.73
C PHE A 24 -1.54 1.40 -10.16
N LEU A 25 -0.52 2.19 -9.85
CA LEU A 25 -0.46 3.61 -10.19
C LEU A 25 0.66 3.86 -11.18
N PRO A 26 0.46 4.69 -12.22
CA PRO A 26 1.47 4.99 -13.24
C PRO A 26 2.50 6.03 -12.77
N PHE A 27 2.50 6.37 -11.48
CA PHE A 27 3.41 7.34 -10.88
C PHE A 27 3.80 6.89 -9.47
N GLU A 28 4.97 7.33 -9.01
CA GLU A 28 5.37 7.22 -7.61
C GLU A 28 4.70 8.31 -6.77
N ILE A 29 4.36 7.96 -5.53
CA ILE A 29 3.80 8.88 -4.55
C ILE A 29 4.93 9.41 -3.68
N GLN A 30 5.06 10.74 -3.61
CA GLN A 30 5.97 11.40 -2.69
C GLN A 30 5.35 11.51 -1.29
N SER A 31 4.10 11.98 -1.21
CA SER A 31 3.44 12.21 0.08
C SER A 31 1.92 12.12 -0.01
N LEU A 32 1.31 11.88 1.16
CA LEU A 32 -0.12 11.90 1.41
C LEU A 32 -0.40 12.83 2.61
N HIS A 33 -1.29 13.79 2.39
CA HIS A 33 -1.90 14.60 3.45
C HIS A 33 -3.38 14.26 3.56
N LEU A 34 -3.79 13.88 4.77
CA LEU A 34 -5.18 13.60 5.13
C LEU A 34 -5.63 14.61 6.19
N LYS A 35 -6.80 15.20 6.01
CA LYS A 35 -7.44 16.05 7.01
C LYS A 35 -8.92 15.70 7.12
N ASN A 36 -9.39 15.41 8.32
CA ASN A 36 -10.78 15.03 8.59
C ASN A 36 -11.24 13.76 7.81
N ILE A 37 -10.35 12.79 7.63
CA ILE A 37 -10.62 11.55 6.87
C ILE A 37 -10.55 10.33 7.79
N GLY A 38 -11.59 9.48 7.77
CA GLY A 38 -11.67 8.28 8.60
C GLY A 38 -11.50 8.58 10.08
N LYS A 39 -10.36 8.24 10.69
CA LYS A 39 -10.03 8.62 12.08
C LYS A 39 -9.09 9.82 12.20
N PHE A 40 -8.42 10.18 11.12
CA PHE A 40 -7.38 11.20 11.11
C PHE A 40 -8.00 12.60 11.17
N ILE A 41 -7.62 13.39 12.19
CA ILE A 41 -7.90 14.84 12.21
C ILE A 41 -6.96 15.50 11.20
N GLU A 42 -5.67 15.19 11.30
CA GLU A 42 -4.64 15.57 10.35
C GLU A 42 -3.56 14.48 10.35
N LYS A 43 -3.07 14.11 9.16
CA LYS A 43 -1.99 13.14 9.01
C LYS A 43 -1.18 13.44 7.75
N ASN A 44 0.12 13.60 7.94
CA ASN A 44 1.10 13.71 6.87
C ASN A 44 1.94 12.43 6.81
N ILE A 45 2.10 11.89 5.61
CA ILE A 45 2.88 10.69 5.34
C ILE A 45 3.75 10.99 4.12
N GLU A 46 5.03 10.69 4.22
CA GLU A 46 5.93 10.67 3.09
C GLU A 46 6.29 9.22 2.78
N PHE A 47 6.53 8.93 1.50
CA PHE A 47 6.83 7.58 1.04
C PHE A 47 8.22 7.51 0.42
N ASN A 48 8.90 6.38 0.65
CA ASN A 48 10.14 5.97 0.00
C ASN A 48 9.82 4.98 -1.15
N LYS A 49 10.84 4.31 -1.70
CA LYS A 49 10.63 3.24 -2.68
C LYS A 49 9.87 2.03 -2.09
N PHE A 50 10.11 1.69 -0.83
CA PHE A 50 9.40 0.59 -0.16
C PHE A 50 8.88 1.04 1.21
N ASN A 51 7.59 0.83 1.46
CA ASN A 51 6.91 1.35 2.63
C ASN A 51 5.99 0.30 3.23
N ILE A 52 6.00 0.22 4.56
CA ILE A 52 5.07 -0.62 5.30
C ILE A 52 4.30 0.26 6.29
N ILE A 53 3.00 0.30 6.12
CA ILE A 53 2.07 0.96 7.03
C ILE A 53 1.53 -0.06 8.03
N GLN A 54 1.77 0.19 9.31
CA GLN A 54 1.50 -0.75 10.39
C GLN A 54 0.54 -0.21 11.43
N GLY A 55 -0.18 -1.11 12.08
CA GLY A 55 -0.92 -0.80 13.29
C GLY A 55 -2.01 -1.83 13.58
N HIS A 56 -2.68 -1.66 14.72
CA HIS A 56 -3.75 -2.55 15.13
C HIS A 56 -5.01 -2.45 14.22
N ILE A 57 -5.98 -3.34 14.43
CA ILE A 57 -7.27 -3.30 13.73
C ILE A 57 -7.98 -1.97 14.04
N GLY A 58 -8.51 -1.30 13.02
CA GLY A 58 -9.10 0.04 13.17
C GLY A 58 -8.07 1.18 13.21
N SER A 59 -6.78 0.90 12.99
CA SER A 59 -5.76 1.95 13.03
C SER A 59 -5.74 2.89 11.80
N GLY A 60 -6.65 2.72 10.84
CA GLY A 60 -6.75 3.56 9.65
C GLY A 60 -5.83 3.17 8.48
N LYS A 61 -5.21 1.98 8.51
CA LYS A 61 -4.38 1.44 7.40
C LYS A 61 -5.13 1.43 6.07
N THR A 62 -6.28 0.73 6.05
CA THR A 62 -7.17 0.67 4.89
C THR A 62 -7.69 2.06 4.50
N THR A 63 -7.87 2.99 5.44
CA THR A 63 -8.22 4.38 5.12
C THR A 63 -7.12 5.06 4.31
N ILE A 64 -5.85 4.88 4.67
CA ILE A 64 -4.72 5.44 3.90
C ILE A 64 -4.70 4.83 2.49
N ILE A 65 -4.79 3.51 2.37
CA ILE A 65 -4.78 2.84 1.05
C ILE A 65 -5.95 3.28 0.20
N LYS A 66 -7.16 3.33 0.78
CA LYS A 66 -8.35 3.85 0.09
C LYS A 66 -8.24 5.33 -0.27
N SER A 67 -7.51 6.13 0.49
CA SER A 67 -7.28 7.54 0.15
C SER A 67 -6.31 7.67 -1.03
N ILE A 68 -5.28 6.82 -1.07
CA ILE A 68 -4.33 6.73 -2.19
C ILE A 68 -5.01 6.19 -3.45
N ALA A 69 -5.75 5.09 -3.32
CA ALA A 69 -6.58 4.54 -4.40
C ALA A 69 -7.69 5.51 -4.83
N GLY A 70 -8.14 6.35 -3.89
CA GLY A 70 -9.25 7.29 -3.98
C GLY A 70 -8.87 8.70 -4.42
N ILE A 71 -7.77 8.87 -5.16
CA ILE A 71 -7.46 10.07 -5.96
C ILE A 71 -8.61 10.41 -6.98
N SER A 72 -9.70 9.63 -6.99
CA SER A 72 -10.91 9.79 -7.82
C SER A 72 -12.24 10.13 -7.14
N GLY A 73 -12.38 10.12 -5.81
CA GLY A 73 -13.73 10.29 -5.24
C GLY A 73 -13.85 10.26 -3.73
N ALA A 74 -13.63 11.41 -3.11
CA ALA A 74 -13.55 11.59 -1.66
C ALA A 74 -14.87 11.39 -0.86
N GLN A 75 -16.01 11.08 -1.50
CA GLN A 75 -17.30 11.16 -0.80
C GLN A 75 -17.55 10.03 0.21
N SER A 76 -16.92 8.86 0.08
CA SER A 76 -17.21 7.72 0.98
C SER A 76 -16.27 7.61 2.21
N LEU A 77 -15.32 8.53 2.40
CA LEU A 77 -14.32 8.47 3.48
C LEU A 77 -14.42 9.61 4.50
N LEU A 78 -15.40 10.51 4.33
CA LEU A 78 -15.66 11.62 5.23
C LEU A 78 -16.17 11.12 6.58
N LYS A 79 -15.72 11.76 7.67
CA LYS A 79 -16.35 11.60 8.98
C LYS A 79 -17.78 12.13 8.90
N SER A 80 -18.76 11.37 9.41
CA SER A 80 -20.20 11.69 9.36
C SER A 80 -20.60 13.03 9.99
N GLU A 81 -19.70 13.67 10.74
CA GLU A 81 -19.95 14.96 11.43
C GLU A 81 -19.13 16.13 10.88
N GLN A 82 -18.31 15.92 9.84
CA GLN A 82 -17.50 16.98 9.25
C GLN A 82 -17.85 17.18 7.77
N ASN A 83 -18.33 18.37 7.44
CA ASN A 83 -18.76 18.70 6.07
C ASN A 83 -17.59 18.84 5.08
N ASN A 84 -16.34 18.95 5.57
CA ASN A 84 -15.14 19.13 4.74
C ASN A 84 -14.01 18.17 5.17
N GLY A 85 -13.63 17.27 4.28
CA GLY A 85 -12.42 16.45 4.38
C GLY A 85 -11.50 16.69 3.19
N GLU A 86 -10.20 16.52 3.40
CA GLU A 86 -9.17 16.80 2.41
C GLU A 86 -8.23 15.60 2.28
N ILE A 87 -8.00 15.18 1.04
CA ILE A 87 -7.03 14.15 0.67
C ILE A 87 -6.16 14.79 -0.40
N ASN A 88 -4.88 14.98 -0.11
CA ASN A 88 -3.90 15.45 -1.07
C ASN A 88 -2.83 14.38 -1.25
N VAL A 89 -2.71 13.85 -2.47
CA VAL A 89 -1.62 12.97 -2.86
C VAL A 89 -0.67 13.76 -3.75
N THR A 90 0.60 13.80 -3.38
CA THR A 90 1.65 14.43 -4.18
C THR A 90 2.42 13.34 -4.91
N ALA A 91 2.42 13.38 -6.24
CA ALA A 91 3.22 12.49 -7.08
C ALA A 91 4.67 13.01 -7.20
N SER A 92 5.62 12.08 -7.29
CA SER A 92 7.06 12.39 -7.37
C SER A 92 7.46 13.08 -8.67
N ASP A 93 6.68 12.94 -9.74
CA ASP A 93 6.96 13.52 -11.05
C ASP A 93 6.50 15.00 -11.18
N GLY A 94 5.94 15.56 -10.10
CA GLY A 94 5.43 16.93 -10.04
C GLY A 94 4.15 17.15 -10.86
N ARG A 95 3.60 16.10 -11.49
CA ARG A 95 2.36 16.19 -12.26
C ARG A 95 1.16 15.96 -11.34
N ARG A 96 0.04 16.55 -11.72
CA ARG A 96 -1.26 16.26 -11.09
C ARG A 96 -1.88 15.08 -11.81
N HIS A 97 -1.87 13.93 -11.16
CA HIS A 97 -2.60 12.75 -11.60
C HIS A 97 -4.02 12.79 -11.04
N HIS A 98 -5.02 12.69 -11.90
CA HIS A 98 -6.42 12.61 -11.50
C HIS A 98 -6.98 11.28 -11.99
N GLN A 99 -7.19 10.34 -11.06
CA GLN A 99 -7.80 9.03 -11.32
C GLN A 99 -7.00 8.05 -12.16
N ASP A 100 -5.70 8.29 -12.38
CA ASP A 100 -4.89 7.42 -13.22
C ASP A 100 -4.59 6.10 -12.49
N ILE A 101 -5.33 5.05 -12.85
CA ILE A 101 -5.02 3.65 -12.53
C ILE A 101 -4.52 3.02 -13.84
N CYS A 102 -3.46 2.23 -13.75
CA CYS A 102 -2.86 1.56 -14.91
C CYS A 102 -2.87 0.04 -14.76
N GLU A 103 -2.51 -0.67 -15.82
CA GLU A 103 -2.22 -2.10 -15.69
C GLU A 103 -0.87 -2.33 -14.98
N ALA A 104 -0.68 -3.53 -14.44
CA ALA A 104 0.54 -3.92 -13.71
C ALA A 104 1.85 -3.68 -14.49
N GLY A 105 1.83 -3.75 -15.82
CA GLY A 105 3.02 -3.58 -16.67
C GLY A 105 3.51 -2.13 -16.78
N ASP A 106 2.62 -1.16 -16.58
CA ASP A 106 2.91 0.27 -16.68
C ASP A 106 3.01 0.95 -15.29
N ALA A 107 2.89 0.16 -14.23
CA ALA A 107 2.87 0.66 -12.87
C ALA A 107 4.24 1.18 -12.44
N GLN A 108 4.26 2.37 -11.85
CA GLN A 108 5.41 2.89 -11.11
C GLN A 108 5.23 2.74 -9.60
N CYS A 109 4.00 2.54 -9.12
CA CYS A 109 3.70 2.25 -7.73
C CYS A 109 2.64 1.16 -7.59
N ILE A 110 2.88 0.24 -6.65
CA ILE A 110 1.96 -0.82 -6.25
C ILE A 110 1.54 -0.57 -4.81
N VAL A 111 0.24 -0.49 -4.59
CA VAL A 111 -0.36 -0.26 -3.29
C VAL A 111 -1.14 -1.50 -2.88
N LEU A 112 -0.78 -2.11 -1.76
CA LEU A 112 -1.31 -3.38 -1.27
C LEU A 112 -2.08 -3.16 0.03
N ASP A 113 -3.40 -3.41 0.00
CA ASP A 113 -4.24 -3.47 1.20
C ASP A 113 -4.24 -4.90 1.75
N ASP A 114 -3.60 -5.00 2.90
CA ASP A 114 -3.52 -6.14 3.77
C ASP A 114 -2.57 -7.21 3.24
N ASP A 115 -1.63 -7.62 4.11
CA ASP A 115 -0.49 -8.39 3.70
C ASP A 115 -0.89 -9.82 3.30
N VAL A 116 -0.55 -10.20 2.08
CA VAL A 116 -0.61 -11.60 1.60
C VAL A 116 0.24 -12.56 2.43
N GLY A 117 1.18 -12.03 3.22
CA GLY A 117 2.01 -12.76 4.16
C GLY A 117 1.29 -13.50 5.28
N GLU A 118 -0.03 -13.29 5.50
CA GLU A 118 -0.79 -14.16 6.42
C GLU A 118 -1.16 -15.51 5.78
N VAL A 119 -1.21 -15.59 4.45
CA VAL A 119 -1.56 -16.81 3.71
C VAL A 119 -0.31 -17.54 3.19
N LEU A 120 0.82 -16.84 3.13
CA LEU A 120 2.10 -17.38 2.68
C LEU A 120 2.95 -17.84 3.87
N ASP A 121 3.59 -19.00 3.74
CA ASP A 121 4.67 -19.36 4.67
C ASP A 121 5.88 -18.42 4.48
N SER A 122 6.81 -18.45 5.44
CA SER A 122 7.99 -17.57 5.44
C SER A 122 8.83 -17.65 4.17
N SER A 123 8.90 -18.82 3.52
CA SER A 123 9.68 -19.02 2.28
C SER A 123 8.98 -18.37 1.08
N HIS A 124 7.68 -18.60 0.94
CA HIS A 124 6.88 -17.98 -0.12
C HIS A 124 6.78 -16.47 0.06
N TYR A 125 6.68 -16.00 1.30
CA TYR A 125 6.69 -14.57 1.59
C TYR A 125 8.03 -13.93 1.23
N ALA A 126 9.16 -14.56 1.57
CA ALA A 126 10.48 -14.09 1.14
C ALA A 126 10.61 -14.03 -0.38
N ARG A 127 10.09 -15.03 -1.10
CA ARG A 127 10.04 -15.01 -2.57
C ARG A 127 9.18 -13.88 -3.12
N PHE A 128 8.04 -13.61 -2.48
CA PHE A 128 7.16 -12.51 -2.86
C PHE A 128 7.81 -11.15 -2.64
N LEU A 129 8.50 -10.94 -1.51
CA LEU A 129 9.26 -9.72 -1.25
C LEU A 129 10.39 -9.52 -2.27
N ASN A 130 11.14 -10.57 -2.60
CA ASN A 130 12.17 -10.48 -3.65
C ASN A 130 11.56 -10.16 -5.01
N TYR A 131 10.42 -10.78 -5.35
CA TYR A 131 9.69 -10.46 -6.57
C TYR A 131 9.29 -8.98 -6.62
N LEU A 132 8.70 -8.43 -5.55
CA LEU A 132 8.35 -7.01 -5.47
C LEU A 132 9.57 -6.09 -5.61
N ARG A 133 10.72 -6.48 -5.03
CA ARG A 133 11.98 -5.75 -5.19
C ARG A 133 12.43 -5.71 -6.65
N ASP A 134 12.36 -6.86 -7.32
CA ASP A 134 12.86 -7.03 -8.67
C ASP A 134 11.97 -6.32 -9.72
N LEU A 135 10.71 -5.98 -9.38
CA LEU A 135 9.85 -5.13 -10.21
C LEU A 135 10.36 -3.69 -10.34
N ASN A 136 11.23 -3.22 -9.44
CA ASN A 136 11.77 -1.86 -9.44
C ASN A 136 10.70 -0.73 -9.44
N VAL A 137 9.55 -1.01 -8.84
CA VAL A 137 8.44 -0.05 -8.62
C VAL A 137 8.40 0.40 -7.17
N GLN A 138 7.76 1.53 -6.89
CA GLN A 138 7.41 1.89 -5.52
C GLN A 138 6.40 0.88 -4.95
N VAL A 139 6.55 0.50 -3.69
CA VAL A 139 5.61 -0.38 -2.99
C VAL A 139 5.14 0.28 -1.70
N ILE A 140 3.83 0.27 -1.50
CA ILE A 140 3.17 0.70 -0.25
C ILE A 140 2.28 -0.45 0.22
N LEU A 141 2.67 -1.08 1.32
CA LEU A 141 1.99 -2.26 1.87
C LEU A 141 1.39 -1.94 3.24
N THR A 142 0.15 -2.35 3.50
CA THR A 142 -0.38 -2.37 4.87
C THR A 142 -0.17 -3.72 5.52
N ARG A 143 0.12 -3.72 6.83
CA ARG A 143 0.19 -4.94 7.64
C ARG A 143 -0.30 -4.71 9.06
N GLY A 144 -0.77 -5.77 9.70
CA GLY A 144 -0.90 -5.84 11.15
C GLY A 144 0.45 -5.77 11.87
N ASN A 145 0.49 -6.31 13.09
CA ASN A 145 1.71 -6.35 13.89
C ASN A 145 2.74 -7.29 13.23
N MET A 146 4.01 -6.88 13.23
CA MET A 146 5.12 -7.69 12.71
C MET A 146 5.89 -8.37 13.84
N THR A 147 6.32 -9.60 13.59
CA THR A 147 7.29 -10.31 14.43
C THR A 147 8.71 -9.81 14.12
N ASP A 148 9.65 -10.02 15.04
CA ASP A 148 11.05 -9.63 14.85
C ASP A 148 11.72 -10.37 13.68
N GLU A 149 11.35 -11.64 13.46
CA GLU A 149 11.83 -12.43 12.33
C GLU A 149 11.47 -11.78 10.99
N LEU A 150 10.21 -11.34 10.88
CA LEU A 150 9.68 -10.70 9.70
C LEU A 150 10.30 -9.32 9.47
N ASN A 151 10.48 -8.53 10.54
CA ASN A 151 11.24 -7.28 10.49
C ASN A 151 12.65 -7.53 9.93
N GLY A 152 13.32 -8.58 10.39
CA GLY A 152 14.64 -8.98 9.91
C GLY A 152 14.66 -9.41 8.45
N LEU A 153 13.62 -10.09 7.95
CA LEU A 153 13.49 -10.44 6.53
C LEU A 153 13.29 -9.20 5.65
N ILE A 154 12.41 -8.28 6.07
CA ILE A 154 12.11 -7.07 5.34
C ILE A 154 13.33 -6.15 5.28
N ASN A 155 14.00 -5.91 6.40
CA ASN A 155 15.21 -5.08 6.44
C ASN A 155 16.34 -5.65 5.59
N ARG A 156 16.45 -6.98 5.46
CA ARG A 156 17.41 -7.62 4.55
C ARG A 156 17.04 -7.45 3.08
N THR A 157 15.75 -7.48 2.76
CA THR A 157 15.26 -7.39 1.37
C THR A 157 15.19 -5.94 0.89
N PHE A 158 14.81 -5.03 1.79
CA PHE A 158 14.60 -3.60 1.59
C PHE A 158 15.27 -2.82 2.73
N PRO A 159 16.59 -2.55 2.65
CA PRO A 159 17.32 -1.83 3.70
C PRO A 159 16.76 -0.42 3.97
N ASP A 160 16.23 0.23 2.94
CA ASP A 160 15.65 1.58 3.02
C ASP A 160 14.12 1.58 3.23
N CYS A 161 13.57 0.45 3.71
CA CYS A 161 12.15 0.31 4.01
C CYS A 161 11.69 1.35 5.04
N ARG A 162 10.66 2.12 4.69
CA ARG A 162 10.03 3.06 5.61
C ARG A 162 8.88 2.40 6.36
N PHE A 163 9.02 2.28 7.68
CA PHE A 163 7.94 1.82 8.56
C PHE A 163 7.10 2.99 9.05
N ILE A 164 5.82 3.03 8.66
CA ILE A 164 4.85 4.04 9.07
C ILE A 164 3.93 3.42 10.11
N ARG A 165 4.18 3.71 11.39
CA ARG A 165 3.38 3.19 12.50
C ARG A 165 2.17 4.08 12.77
N LEU A 166 0.99 3.47 12.81
CA LEU A 166 -0.27 4.09 13.18
C LEU A 166 -0.64 3.68 14.60
N ASN A 167 -0.89 4.69 15.44
CA ASN A 167 -1.39 4.53 16.80
C ASN A 167 -2.90 4.35 16.82
#